data_AF-Q9MZU4-F1
#
_entry.id   AF-Q9MZU4-F1
#
_cell.length_a   1.000
_cell.length_b   1.000
_cell.length_c   1.000
_cell.angle_alpha   90.00
_cell.angle_beta   90.00
_cell.angle_gamma   90.00
#
_symmetry.space_group_name_H-M   'P 1'
#
loop_
_entity.id
_entity.type
_entity.pdbx_description
1 polymer ?
#
loop_
_entity_poly.entity_id
_entity_poly.type
_entity_poly.pdbx_seq_one_letter_code
_entity_poly.pdbx_strand_id
1 'polypeptide(L)'
;MWTLVPVTFALRLLSTFVQPLGSLGSSLGPLFLWLWAAFWRAGGDRSRQQLQGKTEAGEPPRAQEDSHLPTTPTSVNYHFTRQCNYKCGFCFHTAKTSFVLPLEEAKRGLWLLKEAGMEKINFSGGEPFIHDRGEYLGKLVRFCKEELQLPSVSIVSNGSLIWERWFKSYGEYLDILAISCDSFDEQVNVLIGRGQGKKNHVENLQKLRTWCRDYKVAFKINSVINRFNVEEDMTEHIKALNPVRWKVFQCLLIEGENVGEDALREAEQFVISDEEFEEFLDRHKDVSCLVPESNRQMRDSYLILDEYMRFLNCRNGRKDPSKSILDVGVEKAIKFSGFDEKMFLKRGGKYVWSKADLKLDW
;
A
#
# COMPACT_ATOMS: atom_id res chain seq x y z
N MET A 1 -34.99 58.36 -14.80
CA MET A 1 -34.09 59.05 -13.85
C MET A 1 -32.74 58.34 -13.88
N TRP A 2 -31.70 59.08 -14.30
CA TRP A 2 -30.26 58.88 -14.07
C TRP A 2 -29.61 57.53 -14.46
N THR A 3 -29.01 57.57 -15.65
CA THR A 3 -27.84 56.81 -16.16
C THR A 3 -26.62 56.91 -15.26
N LEU A 4 -25.72 55.90 -15.25
CA LEU A 4 -24.25 55.99 -15.10
C LEU A 4 -23.64 54.58 -15.38
N VAL A 5 -23.13 54.30 -16.59
CA VAL A 5 -21.70 54.28 -17.04
C VAL A 5 -20.88 53.03 -16.64
N PRO A 6 -20.28 52.31 -17.63
CA PRO A 6 -19.18 51.35 -17.43
C PRO A 6 -17.86 51.80 -18.11
N VAL A 7 -16.69 51.69 -17.47
CA VAL A 7 -15.35 51.71 -18.12
C VAL A 7 -14.30 51.11 -17.15
N THR A 8 -13.40 50.25 -17.65
CA THR A 8 -11.94 50.09 -17.34
C THR A 8 -11.53 48.61 -17.47
N PHE A 9 -10.40 48.18 -18.04
CA PHE A 9 -9.31 48.76 -18.82
C PHE A 9 -8.47 47.56 -19.35
N ALA A 10 -7.76 47.72 -20.46
CA ALA A 10 -6.97 46.68 -21.14
C ALA A 10 -5.46 46.72 -20.80
N LEU A 11 -4.78 45.57 -20.92
CA LEU A 11 -3.32 45.34 -21.06
C LEU A 11 -3.20 44.13 -22.04
N ARG A 12 -2.67 44.13 -23.29
CA ARG A 12 -1.42 44.65 -23.92
C ARG A 12 -0.19 44.14 -23.14
N LEU A 13 0.80 43.38 -23.65
CA LEU A 13 1.55 43.29 -24.93
C LEU A 13 2.45 42.00 -24.86
N LEU A 14 2.56 41.16 -25.91
CA LEU A 14 3.63 41.08 -26.94
C LEU A 14 5.00 40.47 -26.51
N SER A 15 5.34 39.28 -27.04
CA SER A 15 6.66 38.85 -27.56
C SER A 15 6.57 37.35 -27.98
N THR A 16 6.59 36.91 -29.24
CA THR A 16 7.58 36.92 -30.36
C THR A 16 8.89 36.16 -30.11
N PHE A 17 8.98 34.99 -30.75
CA PHE A 17 10.14 34.35 -31.42
C PHE A 17 11.54 34.53 -30.84
N VAL A 18 12.15 33.43 -30.37
CA VAL A 18 13.60 33.18 -30.46
C VAL A 18 13.87 31.67 -30.63
N GLN A 19 14.36 31.28 -31.82
CA GLN A 19 15.28 30.14 -32.01
C GLN A 19 16.63 30.73 -32.41
N PRO A 20 17.76 30.19 -31.92
CA PRO A 20 19.03 30.35 -32.61
C PRO A 20 19.61 28.99 -33.07
N LEU A 21 19.97 28.97 -34.35
CA LEU A 21 20.95 28.07 -34.94
C LEU A 21 22.35 28.35 -34.37
N GLY A 22 23.12 27.28 -34.10
CA GLY A 22 24.58 27.28 -34.01
C GLY A 22 25.11 25.97 -34.57
N SER A 23 25.46 25.93 -35.87
CA SER A 23 26.83 25.85 -36.41
C SER A 23 27.65 24.67 -35.87
N LEU A 24 27.73 23.54 -36.60
CA LEU A 24 28.80 23.20 -37.57
C LEU A 24 30.23 23.35 -37.00
N GLY A 25 30.84 22.20 -36.70
CA GLY A 25 32.25 22.07 -36.31
C GLY A 25 32.77 20.64 -36.43
N SER A 26 33.29 20.32 -37.62
CA SER A 26 34.45 19.45 -37.89
C SER A 26 34.55 18.04 -37.27
N SER A 27 34.37 17.08 -38.18
CA SER A 27 35.13 15.83 -38.37
C SER A 27 36.59 15.84 -37.85
N LEU A 28 37.05 14.69 -37.34
CA LEU A 28 38.41 14.06 -37.37
C LEU A 28 38.54 13.22 -36.08
N GLY A 29 38.49 11.89 -36.11
CA GLY A 29 39.66 11.03 -36.31
C GLY A 29 40.00 10.28 -34.99
N PRO A 30 40.55 9.06 -35.01
CA PRO A 30 40.19 7.97 -34.08
C PRO A 30 41.29 7.56 -33.05
N LEU A 31 40.97 6.55 -32.21
CA LEU A 31 41.89 5.59 -31.54
C LEU A 31 42.85 6.11 -30.44
N PHE A 32 42.59 5.80 -29.15
CA PHE A 32 43.60 5.56 -28.08
C PHE A 32 42.94 4.68 -26.97
N LEU A 33 43.30 3.39 -26.82
CA LEU A 33 44.34 2.78 -25.94
C LEU A 33 43.91 2.73 -24.44
N TRP A 34 43.42 1.59 -23.92
CA TRP A 34 44.12 0.49 -23.21
C TRP A 34 44.97 0.89 -21.97
N LEU A 35 44.65 0.19 -20.85
CA LEU A 35 45.47 -0.17 -19.68
C LEU A 35 45.85 0.91 -18.64
N TRP A 36 45.32 0.72 -17.43
CA TRP A 36 46.01 1.01 -16.17
C TRP A 36 46.22 -0.31 -15.41
N ALA A 37 47.49 -0.75 -15.35
CA ALA A 37 47.94 -1.85 -14.51
C ALA A 37 49.34 -1.55 -13.95
N ALA A 38 49.51 -1.90 -12.68
CA ALA A 38 50.73 -2.31 -11.98
C ALA A 38 51.84 -1.28 -11.65
N PHE A 39 51.96 -1.02 -10.35
CA PHE A 39 53.16 -0.62 -9.61
C PHE A 39 52.89 -1.15 -8.18
N TRP A 40 53.50 -2.22 -7.65
CA TRP A 40 54.90 -2.40 -7.24
C TRP A 40 55.27 -3.89 -7.10
N ARG A 41 56.49 -4.24 -7.51
CA ARG A 41 57.22 -5.49 -7.18
C ARG A 41 58.62 -5.09 -6.72
N ALA A 42 59.06 -5.53 -5.53
CA ALA A 42 60.47 -5.74 -5.20
C ALA A 42 60.67 -6.48 -3.86
N GLY A 43 61.42 -7.59 -3.90
CA GLY A 43 62.09 -8.27 -2.78
C GLY A 43 61.20 -9.19 -1.92
N GLY A 44 61.56 -10.42 -1.55
CA GLY A 44 62.75 -11.27 -1.68
C GLY A 44 62.43 -12.53 -0.87
N ASP A 45 62.35 -13.69 -1.52
CA ASP A 45 63.25 -14.84 -1.37
C ASP A 45 63.40 -15.46 0.04
N ARG A 46 63.05 -16.76 0.13
CA ARG A 46 63.73 -17.87 0.84
C ARG A 46 62.85 -18.80 1.70
N SER A 47 62.89 -20.07 1.27
CA SER A 47 62.99 -21.32 2.06
C SER A 47 61.80 -21.78 2.91
N ARG A 48 61.54 -23.07 3.16
CA ARG A 48 61.76 -24.41 2.53
C ARG A 48 61.09 -25.39 3.52
N GLN A 49 60.64 -26.56 3.03
CA GLN A 49 60.33 -27.81 3.76
C GLN A 49 58.98 -27.87 4.51
N GLN A 50 57.99 -28.61 4.00
CA GLN A 50 57.76 -30.07 4.15
C GLN A 50 57.41 -30.50 5.58
N LEU A 51 56.13 -30.88 5.79
CA LEU A 51 55.78 -32.19 6.37
C LEU A 51 54.33 -32.54 5.99
N GLN A 52 54.16 -33.75 5.45
CA GLN A 52 52.88 -34.36 5.09
C GLN A 52 52.14 -34.85 6.34
N GLY A 53 50.84 -34.56 6.42
CA GLY A 53 49.88 -35.20 7.32
C GLY A 53 48.59 -35.44 6.56
N LYS A 54 48.27 -36.71 6.30
CA LYS A 54 47.02 -37.18 5.71
C LYS A 54 45.88 -36.93 6.71
N THR A 55 44.82 -36.28 6.26
CA THR A 55 43.49 -36.43 6.89
C THR A 55 42.43 -36.36 5.81
N GLU A 56 41.45 -37.25 5.98
CA GLU A 56 40.47 -37.70 5.01
C GLU A 56 39.48 -36.61 4.60
N ALA A 57 38.93 -36.81 3.40
CA ALA A 57 37.94 -35.96 2.77
C ALA A 57 36.67 -35.84 3.63
N GLY A 58 36.44 -34.65 4.18
CA GLY A 58 35.13 -34.24 4.67
C GLY A 58 34.32 -33.65 3.51
N GLU A 59 33.17 -34.26 3.19
CA GLU A 59 32.17 -33.68 2.29
C GLU A 59 31.80 -32.26 2.74
N PRO A 60 31.61 -31.32 1.80
CA PRO A 60 31.08 -30.01 2.13
C PRO A 60 29.65 -30.17 2.68
N PRO A 61 29.22 -29.33 3.65
CA PRO A 61 27.87 -29.41 4.17
C PRO A 61 26.87 -29.21 3.02
N ARG A 62 26.04 -30.22 2.76
CA ARG A 62 24.90 -30.09 1.84
C ARG A 62 24.06 -28.91 2.33
N ALA A 63 23.90 -27.91 1.47
CA ALA A 63 22.92 -26.86 1.65
C ALA A 63 21.58 -27.53 1.95
N GLN A 64 21.00 -27.21 3.11
CA GLN A 64 19.61 -27.53 3.39
C GLN A 64 18.78 -26.82 2.31
N GLU A 65 18.31 -27.57 1.32
CA GLU A 65 17.13 -27.18 0.56
C GLU A 65 15.99 -27.10 1.56
N ASP A 66 15.70 -25.90 2.05
CA ASP A 66 14.43 -25.62 2.69
C ASP A 66 13.35 -26.05 1.69
N SER A 67 12.63 -27.13 2.01
CA SER A 67 11.49 -27.60 1.27
C SER A 67 10.39 -26.55 1.37
N HIS A 68 10.49 -25.49 0.58
CA HIS A 68 9.52 -24.42 0.53
C HIS A 68 8.25 -24.97 -0.10
N LEU A 69 7.29 -25.34 0.74
CA LEU A 69 5.91 -25.51 0.33
C LEU A 69 5.49 -24.26 -0.47
N PRO A 70 4.82 -24.42 -1.61
CA PRO A 70 4.41 -23.29 -2.43
C PRO A 70 3.50 -22.35 -1.62
N THR A 71 3.79 -21.05 -1.66
CA THR A 71 2.98 -20.03 -0.99
C THR A 71 1.59 -19.97 -1.59
N THR A 72 0.56 -20.22 -0.78
CA THR A 72 -0.84 -20.03 -1.17
C THR A 72 -1.25 -18.57 -0.93
N PRO A 73 -1.80 -17.85 -1.94
CA PRO A 73 -2.24 -16.47 -1.80
C PRO A 73 -3.57 -16.34 -1.06
N THR A 74 -3.70 -16.89 0.15
CA THR A 74 -4.97 -16.98 0.88
C THR A 74 -5.64 -15.62 1.07
N SER A 75 -4.87 -14.57 1.42
CA SER A 75 -5.37 -13.19 1.49
C SER A 75 -4.50 -12.21 0.71
N VAL A 76 -5.09 -11.57 -0.30
CA VAL A 76 -4.38 -10.65 -1.21
C VAL A 76 -4.94 -9.24 -1.09
N ASN A 77 -4.07 -8.24 -1.18
CA ASN A 77 -4.44 -6.83 -1.23
C ASN A 77 -4.19 -6.34 -2.64
N TYR A 78 -5.26 -5.97 -3.36
CA TYR A 78 -5.14 -5.48 -4.72
C TYR A 78 -5.28 -3.96 -4.73
N HIS A 79 -4.15 -3.29 -4.95
CA HIS A 79 -4.02 -1.86 -5.10
C HIS A 79 -4.18 -1.48 -6.58
N PHE A 80 -5.41 -1.58 -7.08
CA PHE A 80 -5.69 -1.49 -8.53
C PHE A 80 -5.55 -0.09 -9.12
N THR A 81 -5.39 0.93 -8.28
CA THR A 81 -5.11 2.31 -8.66
C THR A 81 -4.13 2.92 -7.69
N ARG A 82 -3.34 3.88 -8.16
CA ARG A 82 -2.49 4.73 -7.31
C ARG A 82 -3.06 6.14 -7.13
N GLN A 83 -4.13 6.49 -7.85
CA GLN A 83 -4.75 7.80 -7.77
C GLN A 83 -5.47 7.98 -6.43
N CYS A 84 -5.24 9.10 -5.75
CA CYS A 84 -5.90 9.43 -4.50
C CYS A 84 -6.31 10.90 -4.50
N ASN A 85 -7.44 11.19 -3.87
CA ASN A 85 -7.98 12.54 -3.70
C ASN A 85 -7.59 13.16 -2.34
N TYR A 86 -6.90 12.40 -1.48
CA TYR A 86 -6.30 12.86 -0.22
C TYR A 86 -4.80 13.10 -0.40
N LYS A 87 -4.17 13.79 0.56
CA LYS A 87 -2.75 14.15 0.50
C LYS A 87 -1.99 13.75 1.77
N CYS A 88 -2.37 12.63 2.40
CA CYS A 88 -1.75 12.18 3.66
C CYS A 88 -0.21 12.20 3.55
N GLY A 89 0.46 12.90 4.48
CA GLY A 89 1.90 13.12 4.42
C GLY A 89 2.72 11.83 4.57
N PHE A 90 2.22 10.84 5.32
CA PHE A 90 2.87 9.53 5.46
C PHE A 90 2.47 8.50 4.39
N CYS A 91 1.72 8.87 3.36
CA CYS A 91 1.13 7.89 2.43
C CYS A 91 2.20 7.00 1.78
N PHE A 92 2.20 5.71 2.12
CA PHE A 92 3.19 4.73 1.65
C PHE A 92 2.87 4.05 0.31
N HIS A 93 1.84 4.51 -0.40
CA HIS A 93 1.39 3.94 -1.67
C HIS A 93 0.84 5.05 -2.55
N THR A 94 1.76 5.78 -3.13
CA THR A 94 1.56 7.10 -3.72
C THR A 94 1.16 7.04 -5.19
N ALA A 95 0.68 8.18 -5.72
CA ALA A 95 0.21 8.39 -7.08
C ALA A 95 1.34 8.40 -8.13
N LYS A 96 2.21 7.39 -8.12
CA LYS A 96 3.34 7.23 -9.06
C LYS A 96 2.89 6.97 -10.50
N THR A 97 1.69 6.42 -10.66
CA THR A 97 1.07 6.13 -11.95
C THR A 97 -0.41 6.50 -11.91
N SER A 98 -1.02 6.56 -13.09
CA SER A 98 -2.48 6.68 -13.27
C SER A 98 -3.07 5.45 -13.96
N PHE A 99 -2.30 4.37 -14.05
CA PHE A 99 -2.74 3.15 -14.71
C PHE A 99 -3.74 2.40 -13.84
N VAL A 100 -4.75 1.83 -14.50
CA VAL A 100 -5.72 0.89 -13.95
C VAL A 100 -5.97 -0.14 -15.03
N LEU A 101 -5.92 -1.43 -14.69
CA LEU A 101 -6.22 -2.50 -15.64
C LEU A 101 -7.64 -2.36 -16.22
N PRO A 102 -7.87 -2.72 -17.49
CA PRO A 102 -9.21 -2.96 -18.00
C PRO A 102 -9.95 -3.98 -17.12
N LEU A 103 -11.25 -3.78 -16.91
CA LEU A 103 -12.05 -4.58 -15.98
C LEU A 103 -11.92 -6.09 -16.23
N GLU A 104 -11.94 -6.50 -17.50
CA GLU A 104 -11.86 -7.92 -17.88
C GLU A 104 -10.48 -8.53 -17.61
N GLU A 105 -9.39 -7.76 -17.75
CA GLU A 105 -8.05 -8.24 -17.38
C GLU A 105 -7.89 -8.33 -15.86
N ALA A 106 -8.49 -7.40 -15.11
CA ALA A 106 -8.51 -7.50 -13.66
C ALA A 106 -9.33 -8.71 -13.18
N LYS A 107 -10.49 -9.00 -13.80
CA LYS A 107 -11.26 -10.22 -13.52
C LYS A 107 -10.45 -11.48 -13.81
N ARG A 108 -9.74 -11.53 -14.95
CA ARG A 108 -8.85 -12.64 -15.31
C ARG A 108 -7.77 -12.86 -14.25
N GLY A 109 -7.11 -11.81 -13.78
CA GLY A 109 -6.11 -11.94 -12.72
C GLY A 109 -6.69 -12.38 -11.38
N LEU A 110 -7.88 -11.90 -11.01
CA LEU A 110 -8.59 -12.37 -9.81
C LEU A 110 -8.99 -13.84 -9.90
N TRP A 111 -9.39 -14.31 -11.08
CA TRP A 111 -9.62 -15.74 -11.35
C TRP A 111 -8.34 -16.56 -11.18
N LEU A 112 -7.21 -16.11 -11.72
CA LEU A 112 -5.91 -16.79 -11.52
C LEU A 112 -5.53 -16.89 -10.03
N LEU A 113 -5.80 -15.86 -9.23
CA LEU A 113 -5.57 -15.89 -7.78
C LEU A 113 -6.51 -16.88 -7.08
N LYS A 114 -7.78 -16.95 -7.49
CA LYS A 114 -8.75 -17.92 -6.98
C LYS A 114 -8.30 -19.36 -7.28
N GLU A 115 -7.90 -19.65 -8.51
CA GLU A 115 -7.34 -20.96 -8.90
C GLU A 115 -6.09 -21.33 -8.10
N ALA A 116 -5.29 -20.33 -7.71
CA ALA A 116 -4.13 -20.53 -6.85
C ALA A 116 -4.46 -20.68 -5.35
N GLY A 117 -5.74 -20.58 -4.94
CA GLY A 117 -6.19 -20.78 -3.56
C GLY A 117 -6.49 -19.50 -2.77
N MET A 118 -6.74 -18.37 -3.45
CA MET A 118 -7.20 -17.16 -2.77
C MET A 118 -8.59 -17.34 -2.16
N GLU A 119 -8.72 -16.96 -0.88
CA GLU A 119 -9.98 -16.99 -0.12
C GLU A 119 -10.47 -15.57 0.22
N LYS A 120 -9.54 -14.61 0.31
CA LYS A 120 -9.85 -13.24 0.71
C LYS A 120 -9.17 -12.22 -0.21
N ILE A 121 -9.96 -11.30 -0.74
CA ILE A 121 -9.47 -10.12 -1.46
C ILE A 121 -9.73 -8.86 -0.61
N ASN A 122 -8.76 -7.95 -0.61
CA ASN A 122 -8.90 -6.60 -0.09
C ASN A 122 -8.59 -5.59 -1.19
N PHE A 123 -9.60 -4.88 -1.66
CA PHE A 123 -9.42 -3.79 -2.61
C PHE A 123 -8.91 -2.55 -1.88
N SER A 124 -7.81 -2.02 -2.38
CA SER A 124 -7.07 -0.90 -1.80
C SER A 124 -6.46 -0.09 -2.96
N GLY A 125 -5.44 0.70 -2.66
CA GLY A 125 -4.69 1.49 -3.63
C GLY A 125 -5.30 2.86 -3.86
N GLY A 126 -4.45 3.88 -3.74
CA GLY A 126 -4.84 5.28 -3.81
C GLY A 126 -6.10 5.55 -2.99
N GLU A 127 -7.17 5.96 -3.67
CA GLU A 127 -8.54 5.87 -3.19
C GLU A 127 -9.35 4.96 -4.14
N PRO A 128 -9.79 3.75 -3.72
CA PRO A 128 -10.41 2.80 -4.64
C PRO A 128 -11.75 3.29 -5.22
N PHE A 129 -12.46 4.21 -4.56
CA PHE A 129 -13.70 4.78 -5.10
C PHE A 129 -13.47 5.88 -6.16
N ILE A 130 -12.22 6.20 -6.51
CA ILE A 130 -11.92 7.27 -7.47
C ILE A 130 -12.19 6.88 -8.92
N HIS A 131 -11.83 5.65 -9.29
CA HIS A 131 -11.89 5.20 -10.67
C HIS A 131 -13.33 4.89 -11.07
N ASP A 132 -13.76 5.42 -12.21
CA ASP A 132 -15.11 5.28 -12.74
C ASP A 132 -16.21 5.57 -11.70
N ARG A 133 -15.96 6.55 -10.82
CA ARG A 133 -16.86 6.95 -9.72
C ARG A 133 -17.29 5.78 -8.81
N GLY A 134 -16.42 4.79 -8.63
CA GLY A 134 -16.62 3.60 -7.80
C GLY A 134 -17.31 2.43 -8.49
N GLU A 135 -17.73 2.59 -9.75
CA GLU A 135 -18.43 1.54 -10.51
C GLU A 135 -17.51 0.36 -10.85
N TYR A 136 -16.28 0.65 -11.25
CA TYR A 136 -15.24 -0.36 -11.48
C TYR A 136 -15.01 -1.24 -10.24
N LEU A 137 -14.86 -0.61 -9.07
CA LEU A 137 -14.72 -1.30 -7.79
C LEU A 137 -15.94 -2.17 -7.48
N GLY A 138 -17.15 -1.63 -7.67
CA GLY A 138 -18.40 -2.37 -7.44
C GLY A 138 -18.49 -3.65 -8.28
N LYS A 139 -18.15 -3.57 -9.57
CA LYS A 139 -18.12 -4.72 -10.47
C LYS A 139 -17.11 -5.79 -10.05
N LEU A 140 -15.92 -5.38 -9.59
CA LEU A 140 -14.92 -6.32 -9.05
C LEU A 140 -15.40 -6.98 -7.74
N VAL A 141 -16.01 -6.21 -6.84
CA VAL A 141 -16.58 -6.72 -5.58
C VAL A 141 -17.65 -7.77 -5.86
N ARG A 142 -18.59 -7.45 -6.77
CA ARG A 142 -19.64 -8.39 -7.21
C ARG A 142 -19.03 -9.64 -7.85
N PHE A 143 -18.10 -9.49 -8.80
CA PHE A 143 -17.43 -10.61 -9.45
C PHE A 143 -16.75 -11.54 -8.45
N CYS A 144 -16.00 -10.99 -7.48
CA CYS A 144 -15.33 -11.78 -6.46
C CYS A 144 -16.31 -12.55 -5.54
N LYS A 145 -17.45 -11.95 -5.18
CA LYS A 145 -18.41 -12.59 -4.28
C LYS A 145 -19.36 -13.55 -4.98
N GLU A 146 -19.90 -13.16 -6.13
CA GLU A 146 -20.93 -13.88 -6.86
C GLU A 146 -20.33 -14.95 -7.79
N GLU A 147 -19.33 -14.59 -8.61
CA GLU A 147 -18.76 -15.51 -9.61
C GLU A 147 -17.61 -16.35 -9.04
N LEU A 148 -16.67 -15.73 -8.32
CA LEU A 148 -15.54 -16.46 -7.71
C LEU A 148 -15.87 -17.09 -6.35
N GLN A 149 -17.01 -16.76 -5.76
CA GLN A 149 -17.48 -17.28 -4.46
C GLN A 149 -16.41 -17.17 -3.37
N LEU A 150 -15.71 -16.03 -3.31
CA LEU A 150 -14.71 -15.81 -2.28
C LEU A 150 -15.36 -15.73 -0.89
N PRO A 151 -14.80 -16.44 0.12
CA PRO A 151 -15.22 -16.28 1.51
C PRO A 151 -15.25 -14.81 1.98
N SER A 152 -14.28 -13.98 1.57
CA SER A 152 -14.24 -12.58 2.00
C SER A 152 -13.84 -11.61 0.88
N VAL A 153 -14.66 -10.58 0.70
CA VAL A 153 -14.40 -9.41 -0.14
C VAL A 153 -14.41 -8.17 0.75
N SER A 154 -13.32 -7.43 0.73
CA SER A 154 -13.13 -6.26 1.61
C SER A 154 -12.59 -5.05 0.85
N ILE A 155 -12.80 -3.86 1.41
CA ILE A 155 -12.29 -2.60 0.85
C ILE A 155 -11.61 -1.80 1.98
N VAL A 156 -10.50 -1.13 1.67
CA VAL A 156 -9.93 -0.05 2.49
C VAL A 156 -10.05 1.27 1.73
N SER A 157 -10.70 2.27 2.32
CA SER A 157 -10.96 3.57 1.68
C SER A 157 -10.80 4.72 2.68
N ASN A 158 -10.52 5.93 2.18
CA ASN A 158 -10.61 7.16 2.97
C ASN A 158 -12.07 7.62 3.18
N GLY A 159 -13.04 7.00 2.50
CA GLY A 159 -14.46 7.22 2.67
C GLY A 159 -15.04 8.45 1.95
N SER A 160 -14.22 9.34 1.41
CA SER A 160 -14.65 10.65 0.91
C SER A 160 -15.48 10.63 -0.37
N LEU A 161 -15.37 9.54 -1.15
CA LEU A 161 -16.04 9.33 -2.44
C LEU A 161 -17.14 8.26 -2.39
N ILE A 162 -17.46 7.74 -1.21
CA ILE A 162 -18.48 6.72 -1.07
C ILE A 162 -19.85 7.39 -1.02
N TRP A 163 -20.77 6.93 -1.88
CA TRP A 163 -22.14 7.39 -1.96
C TRP A 163 -23.08 6.24 -1.60
N GLU A 164 -24.21 6.53 -0.94
CA GLU A 164 -25.18 5.52 -0.51
C GLU A 164 -25.66 4.62 -1.67
N ARG A 165 -25.77 5.18 -2.89
CA ARG A 165 -26.11 4.41 -4.10
C ARG A 165 -25.18 3.22 -4.33
N TRP A 166 -23.90 3.32 -3.94
CA TRP A 166 -22.96 2.23 -4.08
C TRP A 166 -23.30 1.07 -3.14
N PHE A 167 -23.72 1.37 -1.90
CA PHE A 167 -24.24 0.35 -0.98
C PHE A 167 -25.51 -0.31 -1.53
N LYS A 168 -26.43 0.47 -2.12
CA LYS A 168 -27.65 -0.07 -2.76
C LYS A 168 -27.34 -1.03 -3.90
N SER A 169 -26.28 -0.76 -4.67
CA SER A 169 -25.90 -1.58 -5.84
C SER A 169 -24.96 -2.74 -5.52
N TYR A 170 -24.09 -2.59 -4.52
CA TYR A 170 -22.97 -3.52 -4.28
C TYR A 170 -22.78 -3.96 -2.83
N GLY A 171 -23.49 -3.34 -1.87
CA GLY A 171 -23.32 -3.61 -0.44
C GLY A 171 -23.63 -5.06 -0.06
N GLU A 172 -24.55 -5.72 -0.77
CA GLU A 172 -24.87 -7.13 -0.55
C GLU A 172 -23.67 -8.06 -0.75
N TYR A 173 -22.75 -7.71 -1.65
CA TYR A 173 -21.57 -8.52 -1.99
C TYR A 173 -20.36 -8.23 -1.11
N LEU A 174 -20.33 -7.07 -0.45
CA LEU A 174 -19.20 -6.63 0.35
C LEU A 174 -19.27 -7.22 1.77
N ASP A 175 -18.21 -7.88 2.23
CA ASP A 175 -18.12 -8.38 3.60
C ASP A 175 -17.71 -7.27 4.56
N ILE A 176 -16.58 -6.60 4.29
CA ILE A 176 -15.95 -5.64 5.21
C ILE A 176 -15.61 -4.33 4.50
N LEU A 177 -16.12 -3.21 5.01
CA LEU A 177 -15.66 -1.87 4.65
C LEU A 177 -14.76 -1.32 5.76
N ALA A 178 -13.48 -1.14 5.45
CA ALA A 178 -12.51 -0.49 6.32
C ALA A 178 -12.37 0.99 5.94
N ILE A 179 -12.70 1.89 6.86
CA ILE A 179 -12.44 3.32 6.68
C ILE A 179 -11.18 3.70 7.42
N SER A 180 -10.26 4.35 6.72
CA SER A 180 -9.06 4.88 7.34
C SER A 180 -9.36 6.20 8.05
N CYS A 181 -9.22 6.21 9.37
CA CYS A 181 -9.40 7.36 10.26
C CYS A 181 -8.26 7.36 11.26
N ASP A 182 -7.42 8.40 11.19
CA ASP A 182 -6.21 8.46 12.02
C ASP A 182 -6.39 9.36 13.24
N SER A 183 -7.36 10.27 13.25
CA SER A 183 -7.69 11.09 14.40
C SER A 183 -9.18 11.42 14.44
N PHE A 184 -9.73 11.58 15.64
CA PHE A 184 -11.05 12.14 15.87
C PHE A 184 -11.03 13.67 16.04
N ASP A 185 -9.84 14.29 16.05
CA ASP A 185 -9.66 15.73 15.90
C ASP A 185 -9.49 16.09 14.41
N GLU A 186 -10.43 16.87 13.88
CA GLU A 186 -10.40 17.32 12.49
C GLU A 186 -9.17 18.19 12.17
N GLN A 187 -8.64 18.96 13.14
CA GLN A 187 -7.43 19.75 12.93
C GLN A 187 -6.21 18.84 12.71
N VAL A 188 -6.11 17.76 13.47
CA VAL A 188 -5.08 16.74 13.29
C VAL A 188 -5.24 16.04 11.93
N ASN A 189 -6.46 15.69 11.53
CA ASN A 189 -6.72 15.15 10.19
C ASN A 189 -6.28 16.13 9.08
N VAL A 190 -6.56 17.42 9.20
CA VAL A 190 -6.11 18.45 8.25
C VAL A 190 -4.58 18.51 8.21
N LEU A 191 -3.92 18.55 9.37
CA LEU A 191 -2.46 18.59 9.50
C LEU A 191 -1.80 17.37 8.84
N ILE A 192 -2.38 16.18 9.02
CA ILE A 192 -1.91 14.94 8.42
C ILE A 192 -2.12 14.92 6.90
N GLY A 193 -3.07 15.69 6.35
CA GLY A 193 -3.46 15.66 4.95
C GLY A 193 -4.66 14.76 4.64
N ARG A 194 -5.45 14.42 5.66
CA ARG A 194 -6.75 13.72 5.61
C ARG A 194 -7.98 14.63 5.56
N GLY A 195 -7.78 15.93 5.33
CA GLY A 195 -8.88 16.85 5.07
C GLY A 195 -9.30 16.89 3.60
N GLN A 196 -10.58 17.18 3.33
CA GLN A 196 -11.07 17.48 1.99
C GLN A 196 -11.92 18.74 1.91
N GLY A 197 -11.22 19.88 1.87
CA GLY A 197 -11.88 21.18 1.82
C GLY A 197 -12.78 21.37 3.03
N LYS A 198 -14.10 21.47 2.79
CA LYS A 198 -15.10 21.70 3.84
C LYS A 198 -15.73 20.42 4.41
N LYS A 199 -15.37 19.23 3.92
CA LYS A 199 -15.93 17.97 4.42
C LYS A 199 -15.15 17.53 5.65
N ASN A 200 -15.86 17.44 6.77
CA ASN A 200 -15.34 16.88 8.02
C ASN A 200 -15.17 15.36 7.88
N HIS A 201 -13.97 14.84 8.17
CA HIS A 201 -13.64 13.43 8.00
C HIS A 201 -14.38 12.54 9.02
N VAL A 202 -14.50 13.01 10.26
CA VAL A 202 -15.15 12.30 11.38
C VAL A 202 -16.67 12.20 11.17
N GLU A 203 -17.32 13.29 10.73
CA GLU A 203 -18.74 13.26 10.37
C GLU A 203 -19.00 12.26 9.22
N ASN A 204 -18.10 12.22 8.23
CA ASN A 204 -18.20 11.28 7.13
C ASN A 204 -18.03 9.83 7.60
N LEU A 205 -17.11 9.57 8.54
CA LEU A 205 -16.92 8.26 9.17
C LEU A 205 -18.20 7.77 9.87
N GLN A 206 -18.85 8.63 10.65
CA GLN A 206 -20.11 8.31 11.33
C GLN A 206 -21.22 7.97 10.33
N LYS A 207 -21.37 8.76 9.25
CA LYS A 207 -22.31 8.48 8.17
C LYS A 207 -22.04 7.12 7.51
N LEU A 208 -20.78 6.79 7.23
CA LEU A 208 -20.42 5.50 6.62
C LEU A 208 -20.66 4.33 7.58
N ARG A 209 -20.49 4.52 8.89
CA ARG A 209 -20.87 3.54 9.90
C ARG A 209 -22.37 3.26 9.89
N THR A 210 -23.19 4.30 9.74
CA THR A 210 -24.65 4.18 9.59
C THR A 210 -25.01 3.38 8.34
N TRP A 211 -24.42 3.68 7.19
CA TRP A 211 -24.68 2.90 5.97
C TRP A 211 -24.18 1.45 6.07
N CYS A 212 -23.01 1.21 6.68
CA CYS A 212 -22.57 -0.17 6.93
C CYS A 212 -23.60 -0.93 7.76
N ARG A 213 -24.27 -0.26 8.70
CA ARG A 213 -25.38 -0.89 9.41
C ARG A 213 -26.56 -1.19 8.52
N ASP A 214 -27.07 -0.16 7.86
CA ASP A 214 -28.34 -0.24 7.14
C ASP A 214 -28.27 -1.28 5.99
N TYR A 215 -27.07 -1.50 5.44
CA TYR A 215 -26.81 -2.45 4.35
C TYR A 215 -26.08 -3.74 4.79
N LYS A 216 -25.98 -4.01 6.10
CA LYS A 216 -25.37 -5.23 6.65
C LYS A 216 -23.97 -5.52 6.10
N VAL A 217 -23.11 -4.51 6.16
CA VAL A 217 -21.67 -4.61 5.85
C VAL A 217 -20.89 -4.49 7.15
N ALA A 218 -19.91 -5.36 7.38
CA ALA A 218 -19.09 -5.28 8.57
C ALA A 218 -18.19 -4.03 8.51
N PHE A 219 -18.28 -3.18 9.53
CA PHE A 219 -17.53 -1.93 9.59
C PHE A 219 -16.18 -2.13 10.29
N LYS A 220 -15.11 -1.64 9.67
CA LYS A 220 -13.74 -1.70 10.19
C LYS A 220 -13.12 -0.32 10.18
N ILE A 221 -12.24 -0.05 11.13
CA ILE A 221 -11.41 1.16 11.17
C ILE A 221 -9.94 0.78 11.01
N ASN A 222 -9.21 1.59 10.26
CA ASN A 222 -7.76 1.53 10.14
C ASN A 222 -7.18 2.88 10.60
N SER A 223 -6.19 2.86 11.49
CA SER A 223 -5.53 4.07 11.99
C SER A 223 -4.02 3.93 11.86
N VAL A 224 -3.35 4.95 11.33
CA VAL A 224 -1.89 5.08 11.32
C VAL A 224 -1.49 5.99 12.47
N ILE A 225 -0.83 5.42 13.47
CA ILE A 225 -0.31 6.16 14.61
C ILE A 225 1.02 6.78 14.20
N ASN A 226 1.09 8.09 14.37
CA ASN A 226 2.11 8.98 13.88
C ASN A 226 2.31 10.13 14.89
N ARG A 227 3.30 10.98 14.63
CA ARG A 227 3.68 12.09 15.51
C ARG A 227 2.51 12.96 15.97
N PHE A 228 1.47 13.14 15.14
CA PHE A 228 0.37 14.08 15.41
C PHE A 228 -0.82 13.48 16.17
N ASN A 229 -0.90 12.16 16.33
CA ASN A 229 -2.02 11.49 17.03
C ASN A 229 -1.55 10.48 18.10
N VAL A 230 -0.25 10.36 18.35
CA VAL A 230 0.31 9.35 19.28
C VAL A 230 -0.14 9.55 20.73
N GLU A 231 -0.46 10.78 21.12
CA GLU A 231 -0.98 11.12 22.45
C GLU A 231 -2.51 11.07 22.54
N GLU A 232 -3.22 10.87 21.43
CA GLU A 232 -4.68 10.89 21.39
C GLU A 232 -5.28 9.69 22.15
N ASP A 233 -6.39 9.93 22.86
CA ASP A 233 -7.27 8.88 23.37
C ASP A 233 -8.52 8.77 22.49
N MET A 234 -8.61 7.66 21.78
CA MET A 234 -9.66 7.32 20.82
C MET A 234 -10.69 6.35 21.42
N THR A 235 -10.54 5.94 22.68
CA THR A 235 -11.29 4.82 23.29
C THR A 235 -12.80 4.98 23.16
N GLU A 236 -13.33 6.13 23.58
CA GLU A 236 -14.78 6.39 23.56
C GLU A 236 -15.32 6.48 22.13
N HIS A 237 -14.57 7.09 21.22
CA HIS A 237 -14.96 7.21 19.81
C HIS A 237 -15.01 5.84 19.12
N ILE A 238 -13.99 5.00 19.32
CA ILE A 238 -13.94 3.66 18.74
C ILE A 238 -15.03 2.77 19.32
N LYS A 239 -15.27 2.81 20.64
CA LYS A 239 -16.38 2.09 21.29
C LYS A 239 -17.74 2.53 20.75
N ALA A 240 -17.97 3.83 20.59
CA ALA A 240 -19.21 4.36 20.04
C ALA A 240 -19.45 3.92 18.57
N LEU A 241 -18.38 3.86 17.77
CA LEU A 241 -18.47 3.36 16.39
C LEU A 241 -18.57 1.83 16.31
N ASN A 242 -18.18 1.10 17.35
CA ASN A 242 -18.26 -0.36 17.45
C ASN A 242 -17.85 -1.10 16.16
N PRO A 243 -16.61 -0.90 15.65
CA PRO A 243 -16.14 -1.63 14.48
C PRO A 243 -15.85 -3.11 14.84
N VAL A 244 -16.05 -4.02 13.90
CA VAL A 244 -15.69 -5.44 14.07
C VAL A 244 -14.18 -5.66 14.22
N ARG A 245 -13.39 -4.66 13.79
CA ARG A 245 -11.92 -4.67 13.84
C ARG A 245 -11.42 -3.24 13.78
N TRP A 246 -10.45 -2.92 14.62
CA TRP A 246 -9.68 -1.68 14.55
C TRP A 246 -8.20 -2.04 14.34
N LYS A 247 -7.68 -1.80 13.14
CA LYS A 247 -6.26 -2.00 12.85
C LYS A 247 -5.50 -0.73 13.23
N VAL A 248 -4.48 -0.89 14.06
CA VAL A 248 -3.62 0.18 14.55
C VAL A 248 -2.22 -0.06 14.01
N PHE A 249 -1.80 0.75 13.05
CA PHE A 249 -0.51 0.64 12.38
C PHE A 249 0.45 1.67 12.94
N GLN A 250 1.69 1.29 13.20
CA GLN A 250 2.78 2.26 13.38
C GLN A 250 3.11 2.91 12.03
N CYS A 251 3.44 4.21 12.02
CA CYS A 251 3.87 4.88 10.79
C CYS A 251 5.10 4.19 10.16
N LEU A 252 4.94 3.74 8.91
CA LEU A 252 5.95 2.96 8.18
C LEU A 252 6.60 3.78 7.06
N LEU A 253 7.93 3.78 7.06
CA LEU A 253 8.74 4.31 5.97
C LEU A 253 8.91 3.26 4.86
N ILE A 254 8.70 3.68 3.62
CA ILE A 254 8.92 2.89 2.40
C ILE A 254 9.62 3.77 1.36
N GLU A 255 10.86 3.39 1.04
CA GLU A 255 11.68 4.09 0.07
C GLU A 255 11.06 4.07 -1.33
N GLY A 256 11.08 5.24 -1.97
CA GLY A 256 10.45 5.50 -3.26
C GLY A 256 8.94 5.68 -3.20
N GLU A 257 8.33 5.67 -2.02
CA GLU A 257 6.92 6.04 -1.80
C GLU A 257 6.83 7.28 -0.92
N ASN A 258 7.39 7.21 0.30
CA ASN A 258 7.28 8.27 1.31
C ASN A 258 8.60 8.64 2.01
N VAL A 259 9.73 8.14 1.51
CA VAL A 259 11.09 8.53 1.89
C VAL A 259 12.03 8.32 0.70
N GLY A 260 13.08 9.13 0.60
CA GLY A 260 14.08 9.08 -0.47
C GLY A 260 13.79 10.05 -1.62
N GLU A 261 14.79 10.28 -2.48
CA GLU A 261 14.77 11.34 -3.50
C GLU A 261 13.63 11.19 -4.53
N ASP A 262 13.23 9.95 -4.83
CA ASP A 262 12.16 9.64 -5.80
C ASP A 262 10.75 9.51 -5.16
N ALA A 263 10.60 9.84 -3.87
CA ALA A 263 9.32 9.74 -3.17
C ALA A 263 8.41 10.95 -3.44
N LEU A 264 7.09 10.72 -3.42
CA LEU A 264 6.09 11.79 -3.57
C LEU A 264 5.63 12.36 -2.23
N ARG A 265 6.15 11.83 -1.13
CA ARG A 265 5.76 12.11 0.25
C ARG A 265 6.99 12.06 1.14
N GLU A 266 6.90 12.71 2.28
CA GLU A 266 7.98 12.86 3.28
C GLU A 266 7.42 12.44 4.64
N ALA A 267 7.50 11.14 4.92
CA ALA A 267 6.92 10.50 6.09
C ALA A 267 7.81 10.64 7.34
N GLU A 268 9.05 11.09 7.23
CA GLU A 268 10.02 11.15 8.32
C GLU A 268 9.49 12.00 9.50
N GLN A 269 8.81 13.10 9.21
CA GLN A 269 8.18 13.96 10.23
C GLN A 269 7.01 13.32 10.97
N PHE A 270 6.47 12.21 10.45
CA PHE A 270 5.33 11.46 11.02
C PHE A 270 5.78 10.28 11.89
N VAL A 271 7.05 9.91 11.86
CA VAL A 271 7.58 8.72 12.55
C VAL A 271 7.51 8.88 14.08
N ILE A 272 7.21 7.76 14.74
CA ILE A 272 7.22 7.58 16.19
C ILE A 272 8.10 6.38 16.55
N SER A 273 8.61 6.34 17.76
CA SER A 273 9.40 5.20 18.25
C SER A 273 8.53 3.96 18.51
N ASP A 274 9.17 2.81 18.74
CA ASP A 274 8.46 1.59 19.14
C ASP A 274 7.83 1.79 20.53
N GLU A 275 8.49 2.50 21.44
CA GLU A 275 8.00 2.83 22.78
C GLU A 275 6.76 3.73 22.75
N GLU A 276 6.78 4.80 21.96
CA GLU A 276 5.64 5.71 21.78
C GLU A 276 4.42 4.96 21.19
N PHE A 277 4.66 3.98 20.31
CA PHE A 277 3.61 3.13 19.78
C PHE A 277 3.02 2.20 20.84
N GLU A 278 3.84 1.54 21.66
CA GLU A 278 3.37 0.70 22.76
C GLU A 278 2.58 1.51 23.81
N GLU A 279 3.00 2.74 24.13
CA GLU A 279 2.23 3.64 25.00
C GLU A 279 0.82 3.95 24.45
N PHE A 280 0.70 4.14 23.13
CA PHE A 280 -0.62 4.26 22.49
C PHE A 280 -1.43 2.97 22.64
N LEU A 281 -0.83 1.80 22.47
CA LEU A 281 -1.52 0.52 22.63
C LEU A 281 -2.02 0.31 24.06
N ASP A 282 -1.18 0.59 25.06
CA ASP A 282 -1.51 0.46 26.48
C ASP A 282 -2.68 1.36 26.89
N ARG A 283 -2.74 2.58 26.34
CA ARG A 283 -3.86 3.52 26.54
C ARG A 283 -5.19 2.95 26.07
N HIS A 284 -5.17 2.11 25.03
CA HIS A 284 -6.36 1.57 24.38
C HIS A 284 -6.59 0.07 24.62
N LYS A 285 -5.92 -0.53 25.60
CA LYS A 285 -5.97 -1.97 25.90
C LYS A 285 -7.39 -2.52 26.15
N ASP A 286 -8.31 -1.67 26.58
CA ASP A 286 -9.71 -2.03 26.85
C ASP A 286 -10.60 -2.05 25.58
N VAL A 287 -10.04 -1.70 24.41
CA VAL A 287 -10.73 -1.78 23.12
C VAL A 287 -10.54 -3.17 22.52
N SER A 288 -11.51 -4.06 22.75
CA SER A 288 -11.43 -5.49 22.39
C SER A 288 -11.22 -5.79 20.90
N CYS A 289 -11.58 -4.87 20.01
CA CYS A 289 -11.41 -5.04 18.56
C CYS A 289 -10.07 -4.50 18.02
N LEU A 290 -9.21 -3.96 18.89
CA LEU A 290 -7.88 -3.45 18.54
C LEU A 290 -6.98 -4.59 18.05
N VAL A 291 -6.29 -4.35 16.95
CA VAL A 291 -5.27 -5.25 16.41
C VAL A 291 -4.04 -4.45 16.03
N PRO A 292 -2.95 -4.56 16.79
CA PRO A 292 -1.75 -3.79 16.56
C PRO A 292 -0.93 -4.37 15.42
N GLU A 293 -0.26 -3.51 14.66
CA GLU A 293 0.72 -3.84 13.64
C GLU A 293 1.88 -2.85 13.70
N SER A 294 2.95 -3.21 14.43
CA SER A 294 4.20 -2.45 14.41
C SER A 294 4.91 -2.56 13.06
N ASN A 295 5.92 -1.72 12.83
CA ASN A 295 6.70 -1.73 11.59
C ASN A 295 7.32 -3.11 11.29
N ARG A 296 7.72 -3.86 12.32
CA ARG A 296 8.24 -5.24 12.18
C ARG A 296 7.18 -6.24 11.75
N GLN A 297 5.93 -6.03 12.16
CA GLN A 297 4.81 -6.90 11.82
C GLN A 297 4.23 -6.58 10.44
N MET A 298 4.21 -5.30 10.05
CA MET A 298 3.52 -4.86 8.84
C MET A 298 4.31 -5.12 7.55
N ARG A 299 5.64 -4.94 7.57
CA ARG A 299 6.47 -4.81 6.35
C ARG A 299 6.28 -5.94 5.33
N ASP A 300 6.44 -7.19 5.77
CA ASP A 300 6.52 -8.35 4.85
C ASP A 300 5.34 -9.33 4.98
N SER A 301 4.35 -8.99 5.80
CA SER A 301 3.26 -9.90 6.17
C SER A 301 2.00 -9.76 5.32
N TYR A 302 2.11 -9.08 4.17
CA TYR A 302 1.02 -8.83 3.23
C TYR A 302 1.42 -9.27 1.82
N LEU A 303 0.54 -10.00 1.14
CA LEU A 303 0.60 -10.12 -0.32
C LEU A 303 -0.07 -8.89 -0.93
N ILE A 304 0.73 -8.03 -1.55
CA ILE A 304 0.29 -6.78 -2.16
C ILE A 304 0.45 -6.90 -3.67
N LEU A 305 -0.65 -6.80 -4.41
CA LEU A 305 -0.66 -6.61 -5.85
C LEU A 305 -0.81 -5.13 -6.16
N ASP A 306 0.03 -4.62 -7.04
CA ASP A 306 -0.08 -3.26 -7.57
C ASP A 306 -1.09 -3.15 -8.73
N GLU A 307 -1.16 -1.97 -9.33
CA GLU A 307 -2.10 -1.64 -10.40
C GLU A 307 -1.90 -2.43 -11.70
N TYR A 308 -0.74 -3.11 -11.85
CA TYR A 308 -0.40 -4.00 -12.97
C TYR A 308 -0.52 -5.49 -12.58
N MET A 309 -1.05 -5.78 -11.39
CA MET A 309 -1.08 -7.11 -10.78
C MET A 309 0.29 -7.77 -10.65
N ARG A 310 1.28 -6.99 -10.21
CA ARG A 310 2.61 -7.47 -9.79
C ARG A 310 2.64 -7.55 -8.27
N PHE A 311 3.22 -8.61 -7.72
CA PHE A 311 3.46 -8.66 -6.28
C PHE A 311 4.55 -7.65 -5.90
N LEU A 312 4.32 -6.88 -4.84
CA LEU A 312 5.30 -5.93 -4.31
C LEU A 312 6.06 -6.55 -3.14
N ASN A 313 7.37 -6.68 -3.29
CA ASN A 313 8.27 -7.12 -2.23
C ASN A 313 8.73 -5.94 -1.39
N CYS A 314 8.52 -6.04 -0.08
CA CYS A 314 8.82 -5.00 0.90
C CYS A 314 10.08 -5.26 1.76
N ARG A 315 10.78 -6.39 1.55
CA ARG A 315 11.86 -6.85 2.45
C ARG A 315 13.00 -5.87 2.58
N ASN A 316 13.30 -5.17 1.49
CA ASN A 316 14.39 -4.19 1.42
C ASN A 316 13.96 -2.77 1.78
N GLY A 317 12.76 -2.58 2.36
CA GLY A 317 12.23 -1.26 2.70
C GLY A 317 11.70 -0.45 1.50
N ARG A 318 11.67 -1.03 0.31
CA ARG A 318 11.09 -0.47 -0.93
C ARG A 318 9.92 -1.33 -1.40
N LYS A 319 9.15 -0.89 -2.39
CA LYS A 319 8.14 -1.74 -3.06
C LYS A 319 8.66 -2.22 -4.41
N ASP A 320 9.35 -3.35 -4.41
CA ASP A 320 9.97 -3.92 -5.61
C ASP A 320 8.98 -4.85 -6.33
N PRO A 321 8.54 -4.53 -7.57
CA PRO A 321 7.51 -5.31 -8.25
C PRO A 321 8.06 -6.59 -8.90
N SER A 322 7.32 -7.70 -8.78
CA SER A 322 7.50 -8.90 -9.59
C SER A 322 7.11 -8.67 -11.06
N LYS A 323 7.21 -9.70 -11.90
CA LYS A 323 6.43 -9.74 -13.16
C LYS A 323 4.93 -9.87 -12.86
N SER A 324 4.07 -9.44 -13.78
CA SER A 324 2.62 -9.51 -13.58
C SER A 324 2.15 -10.95 -13.56
N ILE A 325 1.19 -11.27 -12.69
CA ILE A 325 0.53 -12.60 -12.70
C ILE A 325 -0.17 -12.88 -14.04
N LEU A 326 -0.52 -11.83 -14.78
CA LEU A 326 -1.14 -11.93 -16.11
C LEU A 326 -0.14 -12.42 -17.18
N ASP A 327 1.16 -12.19 -16.96
CA ASP A 327 2.22 -12.55 -17.90
C ASP A 327 2.85 -13.91 -17.56
N VAL A 328 3.15 -14.14 -16.27
CA VAL A 328 3.93 -15.30 -15.83
C VAL A 328 3.15 -16.31 -14.98
N GLY A 329 1.91 -15.98 -14.61
CA GLY A 329 1.10 -16.76 -13.67
C GLY A 329 1.47 -16.50 -12.21
N VAL A 330 0.54 -16.88 -11.30
CA VAL A 330 0.65 -16.61 -9.86
C VAL A 330 1.86 -17.32 -9.25
N GLU A 331 2.04 -18.62 -9.55
CA GLU A 331 3.11 -19.43 -8.95
C GLU A 331 4.52 -18.88 -9.22
N LYS A 332 4.75 -18.32 -10.43
CA LYS A 332 6.04 -17.71 -10.77
C LYS A 332 6.21 -16.33 -10.14
N ALA A 333 5.16 -15.52 -10.16
CA ALA A 333 5.21 -14.16 -9.62
C ALA A 333 5.35 -14.15 -8.09
N ILE A 334 4.61 -15.02 -7.38
CA ILE A 334 4.54 -15.02 -5.91
C ILE A 334 5.86 -15.39 -5.24
N LYS A 335 6.73 -16.16 -5.92
CA LYS A 335 8.10 -16.48 -5.47
C LYS A 335 8.94 -15.23 -5.22
N PHE A 336 8.60 -14.10 -5.84
CA PHE A 336 9.28 -12.81 -5.69
C PHE A 336 8.54 -11.82 -4.78
N SER A 337 7.44 -12.23 -4.15
CA SER A 337 6.61 -11.33 -3.31
C SER A 337 7.27 -10.92 -2.00
N GLY A 338 8.30 -11.64 -1.54
CA GLY A 338 8.92 -11.40 -0.23
C GLY A 338 8.04 -11.77 0.98
N PHE A 339 6.89 -12.43 0.76
CA PHE A 339 5.89 -12.69 1.77
C PHE A 339 6.40 -13.55 2.94
N ASP A 340 6.17 -13.07 4.16
CA ASP A 340 6.38 -13.80 5.41
C ASP A 340 5.04 -14.33 5.93
N GLU A 341 4.74 -15.58 5.57
CA GLU A 341 3.52 -16.29 5.98
C GLU A 341 3.45 -16.48 7.50
N LYS A 342 4.60 -16.71 8.17
CA LYS A 342 4.63 -16.87 9.63
C LYS A 342 4.23 -15.56 10.30
N MET A 343 4.73 -14.43 9.81
CA MET A 343 4.35 -13.11 10.31
C MET A 343 2.88 -12.78 9.99
N PHE A 344 2.37 -13.16 8.82
CA PHE A 344 0.94 -13.04 8.47
C PHE A 344 0.04 -13.75 9.48
N LEU A 345 0.38 -14.98 9.88
CA LEU A 345 -0.36 -15.71 10.91
C LEU A 345 -0.20 -15.04 12.28
N LYS A 346 1.02 -14.66 12.66
CA LYS A 346 1.33 -14.03 13.96
C LYS A 346 0.56 -12.73 14.20
N ARG A 347 0.35 -11.90 13.17
CA ARG A 347 -0.41 -10.63 13.27
C ARG A 347 -1.95 -10.80 13.19
N GLY A 348 -2.45 -12.05 13.25
CA GLY A 348 -3.87 -12.35 13.11
C GLY A 348 -4.41 -12.04 11.71
N GLY A 349 -3.63 -12.37 10.68
CA GLY A 349 -4.02 -12.23 9.27
C GLY A 349 -5.17 -13.15 8.87
N LYS A 350 -5.30 -14.31 9.53
CA LYS A 350 -6.46 -15.20 9.46
C LYS A 350 -7.40 -14.95 10.63
N TYR A 351 -8.65 -14.63 10.32
CA TYR A 351 -9.71 -14.30 11.29
C TYR A 351 -11.08 -14.57 10.63
N VAL A 352 -12.17 -14.47 11.40
CA VAL A 352 -13.53 -14.54 10.84
C VAL A 352 -13.78 -13.31 9.97
N TRP A 353 -13.70 -13.49 8.66
CA TRP A 353 -13.66 -12.39 7.68
C TRP A 353 -14.84 -12.35 6.71
N SER A 354 -15.73 -13.34 6.78
CA SER A 354 -16.99 -13.38 6.04
C SER A 354 -18.06 -12.72 6.89
N LYS A 355 -18.84 -11.80 6.32
CA LYS A 355 -19.89 -11.13 7.09
C LYS A 355 -21.01 -12.07 7.54
N ALA A 356 -21.18 -13.21 6.86
CA ALA A 356 -22.16 -14.23 7.23
C ALA A 356 -21.85 -14.86 8.60
N ASP A 357 -20.58 -14.82 9.03
CA ASP A 357 -20.11 -15.38 10.29
C ASP A 357 -19.91 -14.29 11.37
N LEU A 358 -20.23 -13.04 11.04
CA LEU A 358 -20.12 -11.89 11.93
C LEU A 358 -21.51 -11.48 12.45
N LYS A 359 -21.58 -11.05 13.71
CA LYS A 359 -22.80 -10.45 14.26
C LYS A 359 -22.94 -9.02 13.74
N LEU A 360 -23.86 -8.83 12.79
CA LEU A 360 -24.18 -7.51 12.22
C LEU A 360 -25.54 -6.96 12.65
N ASP A 361 -26.24 -7.67 13.54
CA ASP A 361 -27.56 -7.29 14.05
C ASP A 361 -27.49 -6.45 15.34
N TRP A 362 -26.42 -5.65 15.49
CA TRP A 362 -26.15 -4.86 16.71
C TRP A 362 -27.32 -3.98 17.13
#